data_AF-A0A538K6K9-F1
#
_entry.id   AF-A0A538K6K9-F1
#
_cell.length_a   1.000
_cell.length_b   1.000
_cell.length_c   1.000
_cell.angle_alpha   90.00
_cell.angle_beta   90.00
_cell.angle_gamma   90.00
#
_symmetry.space_group_name_H-M   'P 1'
#
loop_
_entity.id
_entity.type
_entity.pdbx_description
1 polymer ?
#
loop_
_entity_poly.entity_id
_entity_poly.type
_entity_poly.pdbx_seq_one_letter_code
_entity_poly.pdbx_strand_id
1 'polypeptide(L)'
;MALDRQSIEKKDFPIGRRGYDPEAVDAHLSALAAEVDELKRSSRRRSDSLAVAASEQVRSIVEAAETSASEIQRQAEDEARDIRVEASNEAQTTREQATAQAREYVGNVSESTASMLQRIETMQNELNALFESLRTGSNRLGADLQLLEGNLEEVRDAVVPRPKFEPEPTVAAERAVPAPAEPTPRPDVFGEHAETQPSAGGEIPAEARQEPADQPVATPPAANGSDDAEGARLIALNMALNGTPRDETDRYLAENFKLTDRRGLLDEVYASVEG
;
A
#
# COMPACT_ATOMS: atom_id res chain seq x y z
N MET A 1 0.96 -62.85 -41.93
CA MET A 1 1.13 -64.29 -41.66
C MET A 1 2.20 -64.43 -40.60
N ALA A 2 1.90 -65.07 -39.47
CA ALA A 2 2.95 -65.51 -38.57
C ALA A 2 3.58 -66.76 -39.19
N LEU A 3 4.91 -66.87 -39.24
CA LEU A 3 5.53 -68.16 -39.52
C LEU A 3 5.08 -69.12 -38.43
N ASP A 4 4.46 -70.23 -38.84
CA ASP A 4 3.97 -71.20 -37.88
C ASP A 4 5.16 -71.93 -37.26
N ARG A 5 5.21 -72.00 -35.94
CA ARG A 5 6.33 -72.66 -35.25
C ARG A 5 6.44 -74.13 -35.66
N GLN A 6 5.30 -74.75 -35.98
CA GLN A 6 5.22 -76.13 -36.43
C GLN A 6 5.80 -76.36 -37.83
N SER A 7 5.84 -75.33 -38.70
CA SER A 7 6.48 -75.44 -40.02
C SER A 7 8.00 -75.33 -39.95
N ILE A 8 8.54 -74.74 -38.88
CA ILE A 8 9.98 -74.62 -38.61
C ILE A 8 10.52 -75.86 -37.89
N GLU A 9 9.74 -76.46 -36.98
CA GLU A 9 10.13 -77.65 -36.20
C GLU A 9 9.82 -78.97 -36.92
N LYS A 10 9.93 -79.03 -38.25
CA LYS A 10 9.65 -80.26 -39.02
C LYS A 10 10.68 -81.34 -38.67
N LYS A 11 10.24 -82.51 -38.21
CA LYS A 11 11.10 -83.64 -37.80
C LYS A 11 10.96 -84.89 -38.68
N ASP A 12 9.99 -84.86 -39.61
CA ASP A 12 9.63 -85.99 -40.49
C ASP A 12 10.35 -85.91 -41.83
N PHE A 13 11.69 -85.87 -41.81
CA PHE A 13 12.48 -85.97 -43.04
C PHE A 13 12.75 -87.45 -43.37
N PRO A 14 12.77 -87.82 -44.66
CA PRO A 14 13.11 -89.18 -45.06
C PRO A 14 14.51 -89.57 -44.56
N ILE A 15 14.66 -90.81 -44.08
CA ILE A 15 15.89 -91.32 -43.47
C ILE A 15 16.59 -92.25 -44.47
N GLY A 16 17.78 -91.86 -44.92
CA GLY A 16 18.68 -92.67 -45.74
C GLY A 16 19.65 -93.52 -44.91
N ARG A 17 20.62 -94.17 -45.59
CA ARG A 17 21.60 -95.09 -44.96
C ARG A 17 22.54 -94.44 -43.92
N ARG A 18 22.54 -93.11 -43.79
CA ARG A 18 23.43 -92.32 -42.89
C ARG A 18 22.71 -91.17 -42.17
N GLY A 19 21.39 -91.27 -41.95
CA GLY A 19 20.60 -90.23 -41.29
C GLY A 19 19.57 -89.58 -42.23
N TYR A 20 19.15 -88.36 -41.95
CA TYR A 20 18.19 -87.62 -42.80
C TYR A 20 18.73 -87.37 -44.20
N ASP A 21 17.84 -87.39 -45.18
CA ASP A 21 18.13 -87.11 -46.59
C ASP A 21 18.51 -85.63 -46.77
N PRO A 22 19.76 -85.32 -47.17
CA PRO A 22 20.24 -83.95 -47.32
C PRO A 22 19.44 -83.14 -48.36
N GLU A 23 18.98 -83.76 -49.45
CA GLU A 23 18.23 -83.02 -50.48
C GLU A 23 16.86 -82.56 -49.96
N ALA A 24 16.20 -83.38 -49.15
CA ALA A 24 14.91 -83.05 -48.52
C ALA A 24 15.05 -81.94 -47.46
N VAL A 25 16.19 -81.91 -46.74
CA VAL A 25 16.50 -80.86 -45.77
C VAL A 25 16.83 -79.55 -46.48
N ASP A 26 17.65 -79.57 -47.54
CA ASP A 26 17.99 -78.37 -48.32
C ASP A 26 16.77 -77.76 -49.02
N ALA A 27 15.86 -78.60 -49.53
CA ALA A 27 14.58 -78.15 -50.07
C ALA A 27 13.70 -77.47 -49.01
N HIS A 28 13.73 -77.94 -47.77
CA HIS A 28 12.99 -77.31 -46.67
C HIS A 28 13.66 -76.02 -46.19
N LEU A 29 14.98 -75.99 -46.05
CA LEU A 29 15.74 -74.80 -45.66
C LEU A 29 15.61 -73.68 -46.69
N SER A 30 15.60 -74.00 -47.98
CA SER A 30 15.37 -73.03 -49.06
C SER A 30 13.93 -72.49 -49.05
N ALA A 31 12.93 -73.33 -48.79
CA ALA A 31 11.54 -72.88 -48.59
C ALA A 31 11.40 -71.96 -47.36
N LEU A 32 12.04 -72.33 -46.24
CA LEU A 32 12.04 -71.51 -45.02
C LEU A 32 12.77 -70.17 -45.22
N ALA A 33 13.89 -70.18 -45.94
CA ALA A 33 14.61 -68.96 -46.30
C ALA A 33 13.75 -68.01 -47.14
N ALA A 34 13.00 -68.55 -48.13
CA ALA A 34 12.07 -67.77 -48.94
C ALA A 34 10.92 -67.17 -48.11
N GLU A 35 10.36 -67.94 -47.19
CA GLU A 35 9.27 -67.48 -46.30
C GLU A 35 9.74 -66.40 -45.32
N VAL A 36 10.93 -66.57 -44.71
CA VAL A 36 11.55 -65.57 -43.83
C VAL A 36 11.89 -64.29 -44.61
N ASP A 37 12.41 -64.41 -45.83
CA ASP A 37 12.68 -63.26 -46.68
C ASP A 37 11.39 -62.50 -47.04
N GLU A 38 10.30 -63.21 -47.30
CA GLU A 38 9.01 -62.57 -47.55
C GLU A 38 8.41 -61.90 -46.30
N LEU A 39 8.55 -62.52 -45.14
CA LEU A 39 8.19 -61.88 -43.88
C LEU A 39 9.03 -60.62 -43.62
N LYS A 40 10.34 -60.65 -43.89
CA LYS A 40 11.22 -59.48 -43.76
C LYS A 40 10.81 -58.38 -44.73
N ARG A 41 10.49 -58.70 -46.00
CA ARG A 41 10.01 -57.72 -46.98
C ARG A 41 8.68 -57.10 -46.58
N SER A 42 7.71 -57.90 -46.14
CA SER A 42 6.42 -57.39 -45.67
C SER A 42 6.54 -56.54 -44.39
N SER A 43 7.44 -56.92 -43.48
CA SER A 43 7.75 -56.11 -42.29
C SER A 43 8.35 -54.75 -42.66
N ARG A 44 9.33 -54.70 -43.57
CA ARG A 44 9.93 -53.45 -44.07
C ARG A 44 8.89 -52.54 -44.74
N ARG A 45 8.03 -53.09 -45.60
CA ARG A 45 6.94 -52.32 -46.24
C ARG A 45 5.98 -51.72 -45.21
N ARG A 46 5.66 -52.46 -44.14
CA ARG A 46 4.83 -51.95 -43.04
C ARG A 46 5.54 -50.84 -42.27
N SER A 47 6.82 -50.99 -41.94
CA SER A 47 7.57 -49.91 -41.27
C SER A 47 7.67 -48.66 -42.15
N ASP A 48 7.86 -48.81 -43.46
CA ASP A 48 7.91 -47.68 -44.40
C ASP A 48 6.56 -46.95 -44.45
N SER A 49 5.45 -47.69 -44.51
CA SER A 49 4.11 -47.09 -44.47
C SER A 49 3.80 -46.35 -43.17
N LEU A 50 4.27 -46.89 -42.02
CA LEU A 50 4.12 -46.24 -40.73
C LEU A 50 4.98 -44.98 -40.63
N ALA A 51 6.20 -45.00 -41.17
CA ALA A 51 7.07 -43.83 -41.19
C ALA A 51 6.47 -42.70 -42.04
N VAL A 52 5.87 -43.03 -43.19
CA VAL A 52 5.16 -42.06 -44.04
C VAL A 52 3.95 -41.48 -43.31
N ALA A 53 3.09 -42.33 -42.75
CA ALA A 53 1.91 -41.88 -42.00
C ALA A 53 2.29 -41.03 -40.77
N ALA A 54 3.35 -41.41 -40.05
CA ALA A 54 3.87 -40.63 -38.92
C ALA A 54 4.42 -39.27 -39.37
N SER A 55 5.11 -39.21 -40.51
CA SER A 55 5.64 -37.96 -41.06
C SER A 55 4.53 -37.02 -41.52
N GLU A 56 3.48 -37.55 -42.14
CA GLU A 56 2.27 -36.79 -42.51
C GLU A 56 1.55 -36.25 -41.26
N GLN A 57 1.42 -37.09 -40.23
CA GLN A 57 0.80 -36.69 -38.96
C GLN A 57 1.61 -35.58 -38.27
N VAL A 58 2.94 -35.69 -38.22
CA VAL A 58 3.81 -34.65 -37.65
C VAL A 58 3.71 -33.36 -38.46
N ARG A 59 3.70 -33.44 -39.80
CA ARG A 59 3.51 -32.25 -40.66
C ARG A 59 2.18 -31.55 -40.39
N SER A 60 1.09 -32.31 -40.27
CA SER A 60 -0.24 -31.78 -39.95
C SER A 60 -0.27 -31.08 -38.59
N ILE A 61 0.37 -31.66 -37.57
CA ILE A 61 0.45 -31.05 -36.24
C ILE A 61 1.25 -29.75 -36.29
N VAL A 62 2.38 -29.72 -37.01
CA VAL A 62 3.21 -28.52 -37.14
C VAL A 62 2.45 -27.41 -37.88
N GLU A 63 1.76 -27.72 -38.97
CA GLU A 63 0.96 -26.74 -39.72
C GLU A 63 -0.19 -26.17 -38.86
N ALA A 64 -0.87 -27.02 -38.09
CA ALA A 64 -1.88 -26.58 -37.14
C ALA A 64 -1.29 -25.71 -36.02
N ALA A 65 -0.12 -26.07 -35.50
CA ALA A 65 0.58 -25.30 -34.47
C ALA A 65 1.07 -23.95 -35.00
N GLU A 66 1.60 -23.88 -36.23
CA GLU A 66 2.01 -22.63 -36.87
C GLU A 66 0.82 -21.70 -37.10
N THR A 67 -0.30 -22.26 -37.58
CA THR A 67 -1.55 -21.50 -37.75
C THR A 67 -2.01 -20.93 -36.41
N SER A 68 -2.09 -21.78 -35.38
CA SER A 68 -2.48 -21.37 -34.03
C SER A 68 -1.53 -20.32 -33.43
N ALA A 69 -0.22 -20.48 -33.61
CA ALA A 69 0.76 -19.49 -33.15
C ALA A 69 0.58 -18.14 -33.85
N SER A 70 0.29 -18.14 -35.16
CA SER A 70 0.04 -16.91 -35.93
C SER A 70 -1.24 -16.20 -35.48
N GLU A 71 -2.28 -16.95 -35.10
CA GLU A 71 -3.52 -16.40 -34.57
C GLU A 71 -3.31 -15.78 -33.18
N ILE A 72 -2.61 -16.50 -32.28
CA ILE A 72 -2.25 -16.00 -30.96
C ILE A 72 -1.43 -14.72 -31.07
N GLN A 73 -0.46 -14.67 -32.00
CA GLN A 73 0.35 -13.46 -32.20
C GLN A 73 -0.51 -12.29 -32.66
N ARG A 74 -1.41 -12.48 -33.64
CA ARG A 74 -2.31 -11.41 -34.10
C ARG A 74 -3.22 -10.91 -32.99
N GLN A 75 -3.84 -11.83 -32.25
CA GLN A 75 -4.70 -11.49 -31.13
C GLN A 75 -3.93 -10.70 -30.06
N ALA A 76 -2.73 -11.16 -29.68
CA ALA A 76 -1.90 -10.46 -28.70
C ALA A 76 -1.46 -9.08 -29.19
N GLU A 77 -1.18 -8.91 -30.49
CA GLU A 77 -0.86 -7.60 -31.07
C GLU A 77 -2.05 -6.65 -31.05
N ASP A 78 -3.26 -7.14 -31.33
CA ASP A 78 -4.48 -6.34 -31.30
C ASP A 78 -4.85 -5.96 -29.85
N GLU A 79 -4.82 -6.91 -28.91
CA GLU A 79 -5.00 -6.63 -27.49
C GLU A 79 -3.96 -5.61 -26.98
N ALA A 80 -2.69 -5.75 -27.37
CA ALA A 80 -1.65 -4.80 -27.00
C ALA A 80 -1.87 -3.40 -27.61
N ARG A 81 -2.49 -3.29 -28.79
CA ARG A 81 -2.87 -2.01 -29.37
C ARG A 81 -4.03 -1.39 -28.59
N ASP A 82 -5.04 -2.18 -28.29
CA ASP A 82 -6.23 -1.73 -27.56
C ASP A 82 -5.85 -1.22 -26.16
N ILE A 83 -5.04 -1.98 -25.42
CA ILE A 83 -4.52 -1.57 -24.11
C ILE A 83 -3.73 -0.26 -24.21
N ARG A 84 -2.92 -0.07 -25.25
CA ARG A 84 -2.18 1.20 -25.44
C ARG A 84 -3.11 2.37 -25.70
N VAL A 85 -4.13 2.17 -26.52
CA VAL A 85 -5.12 3.22 -26.83
C VAL A 85 -5.89 3.59 -25.56
N GLU A 86 -6.39 2.60 -24.83
CA GLU A 86 -7.10 2.79 -23.57
C GLU A 86 -6.24 3.54 -22.55
N ALA A 87 -5.02 3.06 -22.29
CA ALA A 87 -4.09 3.70 -21.37
C ALA A 87 -3.74 5.15 -21.79
N SER A 88 -3.63 5.41 -23.10
CA SER A 88 -3.37 6.76 -23.60
C SER A 88 -4.55 7.71 -23.37
N ASN A 89 -5.78 7.22 -23.57
CA ASN A 89 -7.00 7.98 -23.37
C ASN A 89 -7.24 8.24 -21.87
N GLU A 90 -7.01 7.25 -21.02
CA GLU A 90 -7.10 7.39 -19.57
C GLU A 90 -6.06 8.41 -19.09
N ALA A 91 -4.79 8.27 -19.48
CA ALA A 91 -3.74 9.21 -19.10
C ALA A 91 -4.04 10.64 -19.57
N GLN A 92 -4.62 10.81 -20.75
CA GLN A 92 -5.06 12.12 -21.23
C GLN A 92 -6.19 12.68 -20.35
N THR A 93 -7.20 11.87 -20.05
CA THR A 93 -8.33 12.26 -19.21
C THR A 93 -7.86 12.68 -17.82
N THR A 94 -6.98 11.89 -17.19
CA THR A 94 -6.42 12.22 -15.87
C THR A 94 -5.61 13.51 -15.91
N ARG A 95 -4.81 13.75 -16.96
CA ARG A 95 -4.07 15.01 -17.12
C ARG A 95 -5.02 16.19 -17.27
N GLU A 96 -6.04 16.07 -18.11
CA GLU A 96 -7.03 17.13 -18.31
C GLU A 96 -7.74 17.46 -16.99
N GLN A 97 -8.20 16.45 -16.26
CA GLN A 97 -8.82 16.61 -14.94
C GLN A 97 -7.88 17.27 -13.93
N ALA A 98 -6.63 16.79 -13.81
CA ALA A 98 -5.65 17.36 -12.90
C ALA A 98 -5.34 18.83 -13.25
N THR A 99 -5.23 19.17 -14.54
CA THR A 99 -5.01 20.56 -14.96
C THR A 99 -6.22 21.45 -14.69
N ALA A 100 -7.45 20.93 -14.84
CA ALA A 100 -8.67 21.65 -14.51
C ALA A 100 -8.74 21.94 -13.00
N GLN A 101 -8.52 20.91 -12.17
CA GLN A 101 -8.49 21.04 -10.70
C GLN A 101 -7.39 21.99 -10.23
N ALA A 102 -6.20 21.94 -10.82
CA ALA A 102 -5.11 22.86 -10.47
C ALA A 102 -5.47 24.32 -10.77
N ARG A 103 -6.12 24.58 -11.92
CA ARG A 103 -6.59 25.92 -12.28
C ARG A 103 -7.67 26.43 -11.33
N GLU A 104 -8.62 25.57 -10.98
CA GLU A 104 -9.66 25.89 -10.00
C GLU A 104 -9.06 26.22 -8.63
N TYR A 105 -8.15 25.38 -8.13
CA TYR A 105 -7.48 25.61 -6.86
C TYR A 105 -6.71 26.93 -6.83
N VAL A 106 -5.95 27.25 -7.89
CA VAL A 106 -5.25 28.53 -8.00
C VAL A 106 -6.24 29.70 -8.03
N GLY A 107 -7.38 29.53 -8.71
CA GLY A 107 -8.49 30.49 -8.68
C GLY A 107 -8.97 30.76 -7.25
N ASN A 108 -9.32 29.71 -6.51
CA ASN A 108 -9.82 29.80 -5.13
C ASN A 108 -8.79 30.44 -4.18
N VAL A 109 -7.50 30.08 -4.31
CA VAL A 109 -6.42 30.67 -3.52
C VAL A 109 -6.27 32.16 -3.83
N SER A 110 -6.35 32.55 -5.11
CA SER A 110 -6.25 33.96 -5.51
C SER A 110 -7.41 34.79 -4.95
N GLU A 111 -8.63 34.25 -4.96
CA GLU A 111 -9.82 34.90 -4.41
C GLU A 111 -9.73 35.04 -2.89
N SER A 112 -9.34 33.97 -2.20
CA SER A 112 -9.13 33.99 -0.74
C SER A 112 -8.06 35.01 -0.34
N THR A 113 -6.96 35.07 -1.11
CA THR A 113 -5.88 36.05 -0.88
C THR A 113 -6.36 37.48 -1.10
N ALA A 114 -7.14 37.74 -2.16
CA ALA A 114 -7.71 39.05 -2.41
C ALA A 114 -8.66 39.49 -1.27
N SER A 115 -9.50 38.58 -0.77
CA SER A 115 -10.37 38.83 0.39
C SER A 115 -9.56 39.13 1.66
N MET A 116 -8.47 38.39 1.90
CA MET A 116 -7.59 38.62 3.05
C MET A 116 -6.91 40.01 2.97
N LEU A 117 -6.44 40.42 1.79
CA LEU A 117 -5.86 41.75 1.57
C LEU A 117 -6.89 42.86 1.83
N GLN A 118 -8.11 42.71 1.33
CA GLN A 118 -9.20 43.66 1.60
C GLN A 118 -9.51 43.77 3.11
N ARG A 119 -9.47 42.64 3.83
CA ARG A 119 -9.66 42.63 5.28
C ARG A 119 -8.51 43.31 6.02
N ILE A 120 -7.27 43.11 5.56
CA ILE A 120 -6.09 43.80 6.12
C ILE A 120 -6.20 45.32 5.92
N GLU A 121 -6.60 45.77 4.74
CA GLU A 121 -6.84 47.19 4.47
C GLU A 121 -7.94 47.77 5.37
N THR A 122 -9.02 47.02 5.56
CA THR A 122 -10.10 47.39 6.50
C THR A 122 -9.56 47.52 7.93
N MET A 123 -8.80 46.52 8.41
CA MET A 123 -8.17 46.56 9.73
C MET A 123 -7.18 47.74 9.86
N GLN A 124 -6.43 48.06 8.80
CA GLN A 124 -5.50 49.19 8.81
C GLN A 124 -6.24 50.53 8.95
N ASN A 125 -7.38 50.68 8.27
CA ASN A 125 -8.21 51.88 8.38
C ASN A 125 -8.84 52.01 9.77
N GLU A 126 -9.32 50.92 10.34
CA GLU A 126 -9.82 50.87 11.72
C GLU A 126 -8.73 51.23 12.74
N LEU A 127 -7.52 50.69 12.59
CA LEU A 127 -6.38 51.03 13.45
C LEU A 127 -6.01 52.51 13.36
N ASN A 128 -5.98 53.09 12.15
CA ASN A 128 -5.73 54.53 11.97
C ASN A 128 -6.80 55.39 12.66
N ALA A 129 -8.07 55.00 12.55
CA ALA A 129 -9.17 55.69 13.24
C ALA A 129 -9.03 55.57 14.78
N LEU A 130 -8.64 54.40 15.28
CA LEU A 130 -8.36 54.21 16.70
C LEU A 130 -7.19 55.08 17.18
N PHE A 131 -6.10 55.17 16.40
CA PHE A 131 -4.96 56.03 16.73
C PHE A 131 -5.35 57.51 16.80
N GLU A 132 -6.15 58.00 15.86
CA GLU A 132 -6.61 59.39 15.87
C GLU A 132 -7.54 59.68 17.06
N SER A 133 -8.41 58.72 17.41
CA SER A 133 -9.27 58.80 18.60
C SER A 133 -8.44 58.85 19.89
N LEU A 134 -7.39 58.03 19.99
CA LEU A 134 -6.50 57.97 21.14
C LEU A 134 -5.69 59.26 21.28
N ARG A 135 -5.19 59.81 20.17
CA ARG A 135 -4.47 61.10 20.16
C ARG A 135 -5.37 62.24 20.61
N THR A 136 -6.60 62.29 20.08
CA THR A 136 -7.60 63.28 20.48
C THR A 136 -7.95 63.14 21.96
N GLY A 137 -8.15 61.91 22.44
CA GLY A 137 -8.39 61.60 23.85
C GLY A 137 -7.22 62.04 24.74
N SER A 138 -5.98 61.78 24.33
CA SER A 138 -4.77 62.16 25.07
C SER A 138 -4.60 63.69 25.16
N ASN A 139 -4.83 64.43 24.07
CA ASN A 139 -4.78 65.89 24.08
C ASN A 139 -5.86 66.49 25.00
N ARG A 140 -7.07 65.92 24.98
CA ARG A 140 -8.16 66.34 25.87
C ARG A 140 -7.83 66.06 27.33
N LEU A 141 -7.36 64.85 27.64
CA LEU A 141 -6.92 64.51 29.00
C LEU A 141 -5.79 65.43 29.48
N GLY A 142 -4.86 65.80 28.59
CA GLY A 142 -3.82 66.78 28.90
C GLY A 142 -4.38 68.15 29.27
N ALA A 143 -5.36 68.66 28.50
CA ALA A 143 -6.04 69.92 28.81
C ALA A 143 -6.83 69.84 30.13
N ASP A 144 -7.53 68.72 30.36
CA ASP A 144 -8.29 68.49 31.60
C ASP A 144 -7.37 68.46 32.83
N LEU A 145 -6.18 67.83 32.72
CA LEU A 145 -5.17 67.82 33.78
C LEU A 145 -4.57 69.22 34.04
N GLN A 146 -4.31 70.01 33.01
CA GLN A 146 -3.83 71.40 33.18
C GLN A 146 -4.86 72.29 33.87
N LEU A 147 -6.15 72.13 33.53
CA LEU A 147 -7.23 72.81 34.24
C LEU A 147 -7.29 72.38 35.70
N LEU A 148 -7.13 71.08 35.97
CA LEU A 148 -7.12 70.55 37.33
C LEU A 148 -5.94 71.10 38.13
N GLU A 149 -4.74 71.13 37.55
CA GLU A 149 -3.54 71.70 38.18
C GLU A 149 -3.72 73.17 38.52
N GLY A 150 -4.23 73.98 37.59
CA GLY A 150 -4.54 75.40 37.85
C GLY A 150 -5.56 75.59 38.98
N ASN A 151 -6.65 74.82 38.98
CA ASN A 151 -7.63 74.86 40.07
C ASN A 151 -7.02 74.41 41.42
N LEU A 152 -6.11 73.43 41.42
CA LEU A 152 -5.41 73.00 42.63
C LEU A 152 -4.42 74.04 43.14
N GLU A 153 -3.73 74.77 42.26
CA GLU A 153 -2.90 75.92 42.64
C GLU A 153 -3.74 77.04 43.25
N GLU A 154 -4.91 77.36 42.67
CA GLU A 154 -5.85 78.32 43.26
C GLU A 154 -6.33 77.87 44.64
N VAL A 155 -6.69 76.58 44.81
CA VAL A 155 -7.07 76.03 46.12
C VAL A 155 -5.89 76.06 47.09
N ARG A 156 -4.67 75.74 46.64
CA ARG A 156 -3.46 75.78 47.46
C ARG A 156 -3.16 77.18 47.95
N ASP A 157 -3.27 78.19 47.08
CA ASP A 157 -3.06 79.59 47.45
C ASP A 157 -4.18 80.11 48.36
N ALA A 158 -5.41 79.61 48.21
CA ALA A 158 -6.51 79.88 49.13
C ALA A 158 -6.37 79.17 50.49
N VAL A 159 -5.55 78.11 50.58
CA VAL A 159 -5.28 77.38 51.82
C VAL A 159 -4.14 78.06 52.59
N VAL A 160 -4.51 78.81 53.62
CA VAL A 160 -3.55 79.33 54.62
C VAL A 160 -2.83 78.14 55.29
N PRO A 161 -1.48 78.16 55.41
CA PRO A 161 -0.76 77.06 56.03
C PRO A 161 -1.21 76.89 57.49
N ARG A 162 -1.87 75.77 57.79
CA ARG A 162 -2.02 75.31 59.18
C ARG A 162 -0.65 74.85 59.70
N PRO A 163 -0.33 75.12 60.97
CA PRO A 163 0.92 74.64 61.56
C PRO A 163 0.99 73.10 61.51
N LYS A 164 2.20 72.61 61.26
CA LYS A 164 2.54 71.18 61.23
C LYS A 164 2.00 70.47 62.46
N PHE A 165 1.25 69.40 62.24
CA PHE A 165 0.92 68.43 63.29
C PHE A 165 2.20 67.61 63.56
N GLU A 166 2.79 67.79 64.74
CA GLU A 166 3.83 66.88 65.24
C GLU A 166 3.21 65.49 65.45
N PRO A 167 3.79 64.41 64.93
CA PRO A 167 3.34 63.07 65.26
C PRO A 167 3.69 62.77 66.72
N GLU A 168 2.67 62.49 67.54
CA GLU A 168 2.83 61.93 68.88
C GLU A 168 3.58 60.58 68.82
N PRO A 169 4.42 60.27 69.82
CA PRO A 169 5.16 59.02 69.87
C PRO A 169 4.21 57.84 70.04
N THR A 170 4.27 56.90 69.10
CA THR A 170 3.57 55.62 69.16
C THR A 170 4.07 54.81 70.36
N VAL A 171 3.20 54.67 71.36
CA VAL A 171 3.31 53.67 72.42
C VAL A 171 3.37 52.27 71.81
N ALA A 172 4.46 51.56 72.09
CA ALA A 172 4.64 50.16 71.75
C ALA A 172 3.62 49.30 72.52
N ALA A 173 2.65 48.74 71.80
CA ALA A 173 1.83 47.62 72.26
C ALA A 173 2.12 46.43 71.35
N GLU A 174 3.02 45.60 71.86
CA GLU A 174 3.39 44.28 71.38
C GLU A 174 2.15 43.38 71.29
N ARG A 175 1.76 43.02 70.06
CA ARG A 175 0.85 41.89 69.82
C ARG A 175 1.53 40.95 68.84
N ALA A 176 2.21 39.95 69.41
CA ALA A 176 2.77 38.83 68.68
C ALA A 176 1.67 38.09 67.90
N VAL A 177 1.80 38.05 66.59
CA VAL A 177 1.06 37.15 65.70
C VAL A 177 2.09 36.14 65.19
N PRO A 178 1.90 34.83 65.41
CA PRO A 178 2.91 33.81 65.13
C PRO A 178 3.11 33.62 63.62
N ALA A 179 4.36 33.44 63.23
CA ALA A 179 4.76 33.01 61.89
C ALA A 179 4.28 31.58 61.61
N PRO A 180 3.53 31.32 60.52
CA PRO A 180 3.41 29.96 59.98
C PRO A 180 4.69 29.63 59.21
N ALA A 181 5.30 28.52 59.58
CA ALA A 181 6.39 27.88 58.87
C ALA A 181 5.97 27.49 57.43
N GLU A 182 6.93 27.54 56.51
CA GLU A 182 6.82 27.04 55.13
C GLU A 182 6.40 25.56 55.09
N PRO A 183 5.40 25.18 54.28
CA PRO A 183 5.23 23.80 53.86
C PRO A 183 6.06 23.53 52.60
N THR A 184 6.97 22.56 52.71
CA THR A 184 7.63 21.85 51.61
C THR A 184 6.65 21.40 50.52
N PRO A 185 7.01 21.39 49.22
CA PRO A 185 6.16 20.81 48.19
C PRO A 185 6.18 19.27 48.32
N ARG A 186 5.01 18.67 48.56
CA ARG A 186 4.74 17.26 48.24
C ARG A 186 4.05 17.19 46.87
N PRO A 187 4.26 16.11 46.10
CA PRO A 187 3.54 15.88 44.86
C PRO A 187 2.15 15.32 45.18
N ASP A 188 1.11 16.08 44.90
CA ASP A 188 -0.26 15.55 44.92
C ASP A 188 -0.59 14.92 43.57
N VAL A 189 -0.68 13.60 43.64
CA VAL A 189 -1.49 12.72 42.82
C VAL A 189 -2.98 12.98 43.12
N PHE A 190 -3.86 12.51 42.22
CA PHE A 190 -5.33 12.59 42.19
C PHE A 190 -5.87 13.87 41.53
N GLY A 191 -6.73 13.84 40.51
CA GLY A 191 -7.65 12.79 40.09
C GLY A 191 -9.06 13.40 39.99
N GLU A 192 -9.44 13.75 38.76
CA GLU A 192 -10.79 13.67 38.18
C GLU A 192 -11.97 14.58 38.66
N HIS A 193 -12.57 15.23 37.63
CA HIS A 193 -13.97 15.69 37.45
C HIS A 193 -14.44 16.97 38.17
N ALA A 194 -15.19 17.91 37.58
CA ALA A 194 -15.91 17.95 36.31
C ALA A 194 -16.12 19.42 35.88
N GLU A 195 -16.17 19.61 34.55
CA GLU A 195 -17.02 20.50 33.75
C GLU A 195 -17.28 21.95 34.21
N THR A 196 -17.00 22.92 33.33
CA THR A 196 -18.03 23.76 32.69
C THR A 196 -17.41 24.64 31.58
N GLN A 197 -17.87 24.37 30.36
CA GLN A 197 -18.09 25.25 29.20
C GLN A 197 -16.98 25.61 28.20
N PRO A 198 -17.40 25.72 26.91
CA PRO A 198 -16.60 25.36 25.76
C PRO A 198 -16.31 26.56 24.84
N SER A 199 -15.21 26.49 24.09
CA SER A 199 -14.97 27.40 22.97
C SER A 199 -14.47 26.60 21.76
N ALA A 200 -15.29 26.63 20.70
CA ALA A 200 -15.02 26.54 19.26
C ALA A 200 -14.13 25.37 18.75
N GLY A 201 -14.56 24.41 17.91
CA GLY A 201 -15.66 24.37 16.92
C GLY A 201 -15.30 25.15 15.64
N GLY A 202 -15.05 24.56 14.46
CA GLY A 202 -15.19 23.18 13.97
C GLY A 202 -14.53 23.02 12.58
N GLU A 203 -14.74 22.01 11.73
CA GLU A 203 -15.64 20.85 11.68
C GLU A 203 -14.92 19.76 10.84
N ILE A 204 -14.76 18.54 11.36
CA ILE A 204 -14.75 17.33 10.51
C ILE A 204 -16.04 16.59 10.89
N PRO A 205 -16.98 16.39 9.95
CA PRO A 205 -18.26 15.75 10.26
C PRO A 205 -18.06 14.29 10.69
N ALA A 206 -18.68 13.94 11.80
CA ALA A 206 -18.95 12.57 12.20
C ALA A 206 -20.45 12.31 12.05
N GLU A 207 -20.82 11.45 11.12
CA GLU A 207 -22.06 10.64 11.07
C GLU A 207 -21.86 9.68 9.88
N ALA A 208 -22.17 8.38 9.91
CA ALA A 208 -22.97 7.62 10.84
C ALA A 208 -22.51 6.16 10.83
N ARG A 209 -22.76 5.52 11.96
CA ARG A 209 -22.70 4.09 12.18
C ARG A 209 -23.70 3.37 11.26
N GLN A 210 -23.23 2.45 10.44
CA GLN A 210 -24.04 1.37 9.88
C GLN A 210 -23.35 0.04 10.20
N GLU A 211 -24.02 -0.81 10.98
CA GLU A 211 -23.86 -2.26 10.81
C GLU A 211 -24.24 -2.60 9.36
N PRO A 212 -23.53 -3.55 8.74
CA PRO A 212 -24.29 -4.74 8.37
C PRO A 212 -23.50 -6.04 8.55
N ALA A 213 -24.26 -7.05 8.98
CA ALA A 213 -24.02 -8.43 8.66
C ALA A 213 -23.92 -8.64 7.13
N ASP A 214 -23.30 -9.76 6.77
CA ASP A 214 -23.42 -10.47 5.49
C ASP A 214 -22.60 -10.01 4.25
N GLN A 215 -21.51 -10.78 4.05
CA GLN A 215 -21.00 -11.37 2.78
C GLN A 215 -20.23 -10.47 1.79
N PRO A 216 -19.37 -11.02 0.90
CA PRO A 216 -19.01 -12.42 0.68
C PRO A 216 -17.49 -12.72 0.76
N VAL A 217 -17.23 -14.01 0.95
CA VAL A 217 -16.00 -14.74 0.61
C VAL A 217 -15.34 -14.17 -0.65
N ALA A 218 -14.13 -13.62 -0.52
CA ALA A 218 -13.25 -13.32 -1.66
C ALA A 218 -12.01 -14.24 -1.58
N THR A 219 -12.20 -15.50 -1.95
CA THR A 219 -11.23 -16.25 -2.76
C THR A 219 -11.48 -15.83 -4.22
N PRO A 220 -10.55 -15.81 -5.23
CA PRO A 220 -9.23 -16.47 -5.42
C PRO A 220 -8.16 -15.50 -6.08
N PRO A 221 -6.94 -15.89 -6.57
CA PRO A 221 -6.48 -17.21 -7.00
C PRO A 221 -5.17 -17.74 -6.40
N ALA A 222 -5.14 -19.07 -6.33
CA ALA A 222 -3.90 -19.82 -6.31
C ALA A 222 -3.18 -19.64 -7.65
N ALA A 223 -2.13 -18.84 -7.67
CA ALA A 223 -1.10 -18.86 -8.71
C ALA A 223 0.23 -18.38 -8.10
N ASN A 224 1.18 -19.32 -8.01
CA ASN A 224 2.62 -19.13 -7.79
C ASN A 224 3.06 -18.64 -6.40
N GLY A 225 3.67 -19.55 -5.63
CA GLY A 225 4.24 -19.30 -4.30
C GLY A 225 5.46 -18.36 -4.24
N SER A 226 5.69 -17.54 -5.28
CA SER A 226 6.69 -16.46 -5.28
C SER A 226 6.06 -15.11 -4.93
N ASP A 227 4.85 -14.80 -5.42
CA ASP A 227 4.21 -13.49 -5.19
C ASP A 227 3.72 -13.34 -3.74
N ASP A 228 3.25 -14.44 -3.14
CA ASP A 228 2.87 -14.47 -1.71
C ASP A 228 4.06 -14.22 -0.78
N ALA A 229 5.27 -14.60 -1.19
CA ALA A 229 6.49 -14.42 -0.39
C ALA A 229 6.99 -12.97 -0.42
N GLU A 230 6.95 -12.33 -1.59
CA GLU A 230 7.31 -10.91 -1.73
C GLU A 230 6.27 -10.00 -1.06
N GLY A 231 4.98 -10.32 -1.21
CA GLY A 231 3.89 -9.63 -0.50
C GLY A 231 4.01 -9.75 1.01
N ALA A 232 4.27 -10.96 1.53
CA ALA A 232 4.52 -11.18 2.95
C ALA A 232 5.72 -10.37 3.47
N ARG A 233 6.79 -10.24 2.67
CA ARG A 233 7.97 -9.47 3.03
C ARG A 233 7.68 -7.98 3.20
N LEU A 234 6.89 -7.40 2.30
CA LEU A 234 6.50 -5.99 2.39
C LEU A 234 5.65 -5.71 3.63
N ILE A 235 4.69 -6.59 3.92
CA ILE A 235 3.86 -6.45 5.13
C ILE A 235 4.70 -6.65 6.39
N ALA A 236 5.60 -7.64 6.43
CA ALA A 236 6.49 -7.86 7.56
C ALA A 236 7.42 -6.67 7.81
N LEU A 237 7.94 -6.06 6.75
CA LEU A 237 8.79 -4.86 6.83
C LEU A 237 8.00 -3.65 7.36
N ASN A 238 6.78 -3.44 6.87
CA ASN A 238 5.91 -2.38 7.36
C ASN A 238 5.56 -2.57 8.84
N MET A 239 5.26 -3.79 9.27
CA MET A 239 5.00 -4.10 10.69
C MET A 239 6.24 -3.89 11.56
N ALA A 240 7.43 -4.29 11.10
CA ALA A 240 8.68 -4.06 11.82
C ALA A 240 9.02 -2.56 11.95
N LEU A 241 8.81 -1.76 10.90
CA LEU A 241 9.01 -0.30 10.94
C LEU A 241 8.05 0.41 11.89
N ASN A 242 6.84 -0.13 12.09
CA ASN A 242 5.85 0.38 13.04
C ASN A 242 6.07 -0.13 14.47
N GLY A 243 7.16 -0.87 14.73
CA GLY A 243 7.53 -1.35 16.06
C GLY A 243 6.74 -2.56 16.56
N THR A 244 6.05 -3.28 15.67
CA THR A 244 5.40 -4.55 16.03
C THR A 244 6.48 -5.60 16.38
N PRO A 245 6.30 -6.42 17.43
CA PRO A 245 7.25 -7.46 17.78
C PRO A 245 7.26 -8.63 16.77
N ARG A 246 8.42 -9.30 16.65
CA ARG A 246 8.65 -10.41 15.72
C ARG A 246 7.63 -11.53 15.84
N ASP A 247 7.25 -11.91 17.05
CA ASP A 247 6.30 -13.01 17.31
C ASP A 247 4.87 -12.69 16.84
N GLU A 248 4.48 -11.42 16.87
CA GLU A 248 3.16 -10.96 16.42
C GLU A 248 3.10 -10.88 14.89
N THR A 249 4.20 -10.45 14.27
CA THR A 249 4.37 -10.50 12.81
C THR A 249 4.38 -11.96 12.30
N ASP A 250 5.03 -12.88 13.02
CA ASP A 250 5.02 -14.32 12.71
C ASP A 250 3.60 -14.88 12.69
N ARG A 251 2.79 -14.57 13.72
CA ARG A 251 1.39 -14.99 13.82
C ARG A 251 0.57 -14.45 12.65
N TYR A 252 0.72 -13.16 12.34
CA TYR A 252 0.02 -12.52 11.23
C TYR A 252 0.34 -13.16 9.88
N LEU A 253 1.61 -13.49 9.63
CA LEU A 253 2.02 -14.15 8.39
C LEU A 253 1.52 -15.60 8.28
N ALA A 254 1.41 -16.33 9.40
CA ALA A 254 0.85 -17.70 9.38
C ALA A 254 -0.64 -17.74 9.06
N GLU A 255 -1.39 -16.72 9.45
CA GLU A 255 -2.84 -16.65 9.24
C GLU A 255 -3.19 -16.16 7.83
N ASN A 256 -2.34 -15.31 7.22
CA ASN A 256 -2.65 -14.61 5.98
C ASN A 256 -1.86 -15.08 4.75
N PHE A 257 -0.72 -15.78 4.92
CA PHE A 257 0.17 -16.16 3.81
C PHE A 257 0.61 -17.62 3.86
N LYS A 258 0.79 -18.24 2.68
CA LYS A 258 1.30 -19.62 2.53
C LYS A 258 2.80 -19.61 2.24
N LEU A 259 3.61 -19.41 3.28
CA LEU A 259 5.08 -19.28 3.15
C LEU A 259 5.79 -20.62 3.40
N THR A 260 6.79 -20.93 2.56
CA THR A 260 7.63 -22.13 2.73
C THR A 260 8.74 -21.91 3.78
N ASP A 261 9.29 -20.69 3.86
CA ASP A 261 10.26 -20.31 4.89
C ASP A 261 9.91 -18.95 5.53
N ARG A 262 8.97 -18.98 6.48
CA ARG A 262 8.54 -17.81 7.24
C ARG A 262 9.60 -17.32 8.24
N ARG A 263 10.38 -18.24 8.81
CA ARG A 263 11.38 -17.88 9.83
C ARG A 263 12.56 -17.14 9.22
N GLY A 264 13.07 -17.64 8.08
CA GLY A 264 14.14 -16.96 7.34
C GLY A 264 13.74 -15.56 6.89
N LEU A 265 12.52 -15.39 6.38
CA LEU A 265 12.01 -14.07 5.97
C LEU A 265 11.97 -13.07 7.14
N LEU A 266 11.50 -13.50 8.32
CA LEU A 266 11.46 -12.63 9.51
C LEU A 266 12.86 -12.28 10.01
N ASP A 267 13.80 -13.22 9.96
CA ASP A 267 15.19 -12.95 10.37
C ASP A 267 15.84 -11.91 9.44
N GLU A 268 15.61 -11.98 8.13
CA GLU A 268 16.10 -10.97 7.18
C GLU A 268 15.46 -9.59 7.40
N VAL A 269 14.15 -9.52 7.63
CA VAL A 269 13.43 -8.25 7.81
C VAL A 269 13.84 -7.56 9.11
N TYR A 270 13.88 -8.29 10.23
CA TYR A 270 14.24 -7.69 11.52
C TYR A 270 15.73 -7.36 11.58
N ALA A 271 16.61 -8.16 10.96
CA ALA A 271 18.02 -7.79 10.82
C ALA A 271 18.22 -6.52 9.97
N SER A 272 17.34 -6.25 9.00
CA SER A 272 17.40 -5.03 8.17
C SER A 272 16.92 -3.76 8.87
N VAL A 273 16.12 -3.90 9.95
CA VAL A 273 15.57 -2.77 10.72
C VAL A 273 16.42 -2.46 11.96
N GLU A 274 17.08 -3.47 12.54
CA GLU A 274 17.97 -3.32 13.71
C GLU A 274 19.44 -3.02 13.35
N GLY A 275 19.83 -3.15 12.07
CA GLY A 275 21.17 -2.85 11.55
C GLY A 275 21.35 -1.40 11.10
#